data_AF-A0A953JX52-F1
#
_entry.id   AF-A0A953JX52-F1
#
_cell.length_a   1.000
_cell.length_b   1.000
_cell.length_c   1.000
_cell.angle_alpha   90.00
_cell.angle_beta   90.00
_cell.angle_gamma   90.00
#
_symmetry.space_group_name_H-M   'P 1'
#
loop_
_entity.id
_entity.type
_entity.pdbx_description
1 polymer ?
#
loop_
_entity_poly.entity_id
_entity_poly.type
_entity_poly.pdbx_seq_one_letter_code
_entity_poly.pdbx_strand_id
1 'polypeptide(L)' 'MKIYTKTGDQGETGLFGGPRVRKDSPRIEAYGTVDELNAVLGAARVETTELD' A
#
# COMPACT_ATOMS: atom_id res chain seq x y z
N MET A 1 16.12 7.32 10.10
CA MET A 1 15.26 6.13 10.11
C MET A 1 15.26 5.53 8.71
N LYS A 2 15.34 4.21 8.54
CA LYS A 2 15.28 3.57 7.22
C LYS A 2 13.86 3.11 6.95
N ILE A 3 13.33 3.42 5.77
CA ILE A 3 12.02 2.92 5.31
C ILE A 3 12.13 1.43 4.98
N TYR A 4 13.23 0.99 4.37
CA TYR A 4 13.46 -0.41 4.05
C TYR A 4 13.92 -1.22 5.28
N THR A 5 13.30 -2.38 5.48
CA THR A 5 13.61 -3.29 6.60
C THR A 5 14.15 -4.65 6.16
N LYS A 6 14.03 -4.99 4.87
CA LYS A 6 14.36 -6.32 4.28
C LYS A 6 13.55 -7.51 4.82
N THR A 7 12.65 -7.28 5.78
CA THR A 7 11.83 -8.34 6.36
C THR A 7 10.84 -8.95 5.37
N GLY A 8 10.60 -8.31 4.23
CA GLY A 8 9.69 -8.79 3.19
C GLY A 8 10.36 -9.49 2.01
N ASP A 9 11.67 -9.70 2.05
CA ASP A 9 12.46 -10.23 0.92
C ASP A 9 12.11 -11.68 0.58
N GLN A 10 11.54 -12.43 1.54
CA GLN A 10 11.05 -13.80 1.34
C GLN A 10 9.61 -13.87 0.82
N GLY A 11 9.03 -12.75 0.40
CA GLY A 11 7.67 -12.70 -0.17
C GLY A 11 6.54 -12.64 0.86
N GLU A 12 6.86 -12.35 2.12
CA GLU A 12 5.88 -12.18 3.20
C GLU A 12 5.83 -10.75 3.73
N THR A 13 4.76 -10.41 4.43
CA THR A 13 4.60 -9.15 5.15
C THR A 13 3.80 -9.34 6.45
N GLY A 14 3.95 -8.44 7.41
CA GLY A 14 3.23 -8.49 8.67
C GLY A 14 1.86 -7.81 8.58
N LEU A 15 0.83 -8.44 9.12
CA LEU A 15 -0.44 -7.77 9.39
C LEU A 15 -0.32 -6.93 10.66
N PHE A 16 -1.05 -5.81 10.71
CA PHE A 16 -1.13 -5.00 11.93
C PHE A 16 -1.70 -5.84 13.08
N GLY A 17 -0.93 -5.99 14.17
CA GLY A 17 -1.31 -6.80 15.34
C GLY A 17 -1.55 -8.29 15.05
N GLY A 18 -1.15 -8.78 13.88
CA GLY A 18 -1.50 -10.11 13.38
C GLY A 18 -0.30 -10.92 12.90
N PRO A 19 -0.54 -12.10 12.32
CA PRO A 19 0.52 -12.94 11.79
C PRO A 19 1.17 -12.32 10.55
N ARG A 20 2.31 -12.90 10.16
CA ARG A 20 2.86 -12.68 8.82
C ARG A 20 2.10 -13.52 7.80
N VAL A 21 1.88 -12.94 6.62
CA VAL A 21 1.19 -13.60 5.51
C VAL A 21 1.98 -13.37 4.22
N ARG A 22 1.73 -14.21 3.23
CA ARG A 22 2.26 -14.03 1.87
C ARG A 22 1.74 -12.73 1.26
N LYS A 23 2.60 -12.05 0.51
CA LYS A 23 2.27 -10.78 -0.17
C LYS A 23 1.14 -10.92 -1.19
N ASP A 24 0.96 -12.12 -1.75
CA ASP A 24 -0.11 -12.48 -2.69
C ASP A 24 -1.40 -12.97 -2.01
N SER A 25 -1.50 -12.88 -0.67
CA SER A 25 -2.72 -13.32 0.02
C SER A 25 -3.89 -12.34 -0.27
N PRO A 26 -5.14 -12.82 -0.35
CA PRO A 26 -6.29 -11.99 -0.70
C PRO A 26 -6.47 -10.75 0.19
N ARG A 27 -6.03 -10.82 1.45
CA ARG A 27 -6.08 -9.70 2.39
C ARG A 27 -5.11 -8.58 2.01
N ILE A 28 -3.89 -8.93 1.60
CA ILE A 28 -2.86 -7.96 1.20
C ILE A 28 -3.30 -7.27 -0.09
N GLU A 29 -3.77 -8.04 -1.07
CA GLU A 29 -4.32 -7.52 -2.32
C GLU A 29 -5.47 -6.54 -2.06
N ALA A 30 -6.42 -6.90 -1.19
CA ALA A 30 -7.58 -6.06 -0.92
C ALA A 30 -7.22 -4.63 -0.47
N TYR A 31 -6.34 -4.48 0.53
CA TYR A 31 -5.94 -3.14 0.97
C TYR A 31 -4.85 -2.52 0.08
N GLY A 32 -4.09 -3.33 -0.67
CA GLY A 32 -3.15 -2.85 -1.69
C GLY A 32 -3.89 -2.12 -2.83
N THR A 33 -5.01 -2.67 -3.31
CA THR A 33 -5.88 -2.00 -4.30
C THR A 33 -6.48 -0.70 -3.75
N VAL A 34 -6.82 -0.66 -2.45
CA VAL A 34 -7.30 0.57 -1.81
C VAL A 34 -6.18 1.63 -1.71
N ASP A 35 -4.95 1.22 -1.43
CA ASP A 35 -3.79 2.12 -1.41
C ASP A 35 -3.49 2.69 -2.81
N GLU A 36 -3.59 1.84 -3.85
CA GLU A 36 -3.48 2.27 -5.25
C GLU A 36 -4.58 3.29 -5.61
N LEU A 37 -5.83 3.01 -5.27
CA LEU A 37 -6.94 3.96 -5.47
C LEU A 37 -6.66 5.29 -4.77
N ASN A 38 -6.16 5.25 -3.53
CA ASN A 38 -5.84 6.45 -2.77
C ASN A 38 -4.77 7.31 -3.46
N ALA A 39 -3.75 6.68 -4.06
CA ALA A 39 -2.75 7.37 -4.87
C ALA A 39 -3.36 8.04 -6.11
N VAL A 40 -4.26 7.35 -6.82
CA VAL A 40 -4.99 7.91 -7.99
C VAL A 40 -5.86 9.09 -7.59
N LEU A 41 -6.58 9.01 -6.47
CA LEU A 41 -7.37 10.13 -5.95
C LEU A 41 -6.49 11.35 -5.63
N GLY A 42 -5.30 11.12 -5.07
CA GLY A 42 -4.32 12.18 -4.84
C GLY A 42 -3.88 12.87 -6.13
N ALA A 43 -3.59 12.10 -7.18
CA ALA A 43 -3.24 12.63 -8.50
C ALA A 43 -4.38 13.44 -9.12
N ALA A 44 -5.60 12.91 -9.10
CA ALA A 44 -6.79 13.61 -9.61
C ALA A 44 -7.04 14.92 -8.87
N ARG A 45 -6.87 14.93 -7.54
CA ARG A 45 -7.01 16.13 -6.72
C ARG A 45 -6.04 17.23 -7.16
N VAL A 46 -4.76 16.88 -7.37
CA VAL A 46 -3.74 17.85 -7.81
C VAL A 46 -4.11 18.46 -9.16
N GLU A 47 -4.53 17.65 -10.13
CA GLU A 47 -4.95 18.12 -11.46
C GLU A 47 -6.12 19.10 -11.40
N THR A 48 -7.10 18.84 -10.54
CA THR A 48 -8.29 19.71 -10.40
C THR A 48 -8.04 21.01 -9.63
N THR A 49 -6.92 21.13 -8.90
CA THR A 49 -6.65 22.30 -8.05
C THR A 49 -6.06 23.48 -8.85
N GLU A 50 -5.69 23.28 -10.12
CA GLU A 50 -5.25 24.34 -11.06
C GLU A 50 -6.43 25.00 -11.82
N LEU A 51 -7.68 24.80 -11.37
CA LEU A 51 -8.89 25.38 -11.97
C LEU A 51 -9.33 26.73 -11.35
N ASP A 52 -8.46 27.37 -10.58
CA ASP A 52 -8.63 28.77 -10.12
C ASP A 52 -7.93 29.76 -11.06
#